data_AF-A0A3R6Q555-F1
#
_entry.id   AF-A0A3R6Q555-F1
#
_cell.length_a   1.000
_cell.length_b   1.000
_cell.length_c   1.000
_cell.angle_alpha   90.00
_cell.angle_beta   90.00
_cell.angle_gamma   90.00
#
_symmetry.space_group_name_H-M   'P 1'
#
loop_
_entity.id
_entity.type
_entity.pdbx_description
1 polymer ?
#
loop_
_entity_poly.entity_id
_entity_poly.type
_entity_poly.pdbx_seq_one_letter_code
_entity_poly.pdbx_strand_id
1 'polypeptide(L)'
;MRKTWRRQLALGLAVVTIWTGGNAEHFYAGQKNCETLAISTERLTDTEQKINLDKVNYQLKKSAYAPVFDASYYAKNNKDLKIAFGNDENALFQHFLNYGMSEGRQASAEFNVRSYRNAYADLRQAFGNDLKSYYLHYMNCGKREGRKAAGVATLQNPVTVYNGVNYSSVYNYNYYISRNPDVARAFPDDDISTLAHFVNYGMAEGRRGAQNFDVASYRNAYADLRQAFGNDWKSYYLHYMNCGKREGRKTTGVTSLQNPVTTYNGKDYAAVYNYNYYISKYSDLKKAFAGDDRAAIRHFVECGMAEGRQASKDFVLGVYKSNYSDLRAAFGNDNKSYYLHYIDCGKKEGRNAVTKIGTPPKPEPNPEPEEPATTEDKIKAKVAKISNDYGVTVLTGDSAGFYWTDTYCSGETDPETTLTWITMVDEQMARYPKGFFTDMQDITTVTIKLVHNLDAGGGSFAGVTSREYGDQMFIALNTSQSFLLSDRTFNHEMMHLIEYYIEAKSWNASTQQYESPLKATEAIKPDAEVNSTNNDYTTSDYNRGCEEQYYISAYAKTNGREDRAETFTDYMFRAYKKDYMIRADYPIPKKQQIIADCIRQYFPSAASQPAGSLSWEKWLP
;
A
#
# COMPACT_ATOMS: atom_id res chain seq x y z
N MET A 1 46.08 51.75 -17.48
CA MET A 1 45.06 52.77 -17.82
C MET A 1 44.27 52.31 -19.04
N ARG A 2 42.94 52.43 -19.00
CA ARG A 2 41.94 51.74 -19.83
C ARG A 2 41.54 52.54 -21.09
N LYS A 3 41.14 51.76 -22.13
CA LYS A 3 40.29 51.96 -23.33
C LYS A 3 39.48 53.28 -23.50
N THR A 4 39.22 53.71 -24.76
CA THR A 4 37.97 53.44 -25.54
C THR A 4 37.66 54.38 -26.76
N TRP A 5 36.86 53.85 -27.73
CA TRP A 5 35.81 54.45 -28.64
C TRP A 5 36.23 55.20 -29.95
N ARG A 6 35.50 55.25 -31.10
CA ARG A 6 34.13 54.85 -31.61
C ARG A 6 34.05 54.99 -33.15
N ARG A 7 33.26 54.14 -33.86
CA ARG A 7 32.18 54.46 -34.86
C ARG A 7 31.95 53.34 -35.89
N GLN A 8 30.73 52.80 -35.97
CA GLN A 8 30.17 52.15 -37.17
C GLN A 8 28.64 52.27 -37.21
N LEU A 9 28.09 52.37 -38.43
CA LEU A 9 26.67 52.36 -38.82
C LEU A 9 25.99 51.03 -38.45
N ALA A 10 24.67 51.06 -38.15
CA ALA A 10 23.84 49.86 -38.15
C ALA A 10 22.38 50.16 -38.58
N LEU A 11 21.91 49.38 -39.56
CA LEU A 11 20.52 49.19 -39.96
C LEU A 11 19.73 48.58 -38.78
N GLY A 12 18.61 49.20 -38.40
CA GLY A 12 17.80 48.78 -37.26
C GLY A 12 16.87 47.60 -37.58
N LEU A 13 17.34 46.37 -37.34
CA LEU A 13 16.48 45.25 -36.97
C LEU A 13 16.21 45.34 -35.46
N ALA A 14 14.99 45.71 -35.06
CA ALA A 14 14.57 45.64 -33.66
C ALA A 14 13.92 44.29 -33.38
N VAL A 15 14.68 43.38 -32.78
CA VAL A 15 14.16 42.21 -32.06
C VAL A 15 13.51 42.72 -30.78
N VAL A 16 12.19 42.58 -30.65
CA VAL A 16 11.45 42.94 -29.42
C VAL A 16 11.17 41.67 -28.63
N THR A 17 11.89 41.50 -27.54
CA THR A 17 11.65 40.50 -26.49
C THR A 17 10.45 40.92 -25.66
N ILE A 18 9.47 40.02 -25.49
CA ILE A 18 8.22 40.28 -24.76
C ILE A 18 8.45 40.08 -23.26
N TRP A 19 8.01 41.05 -22.44
CA TRP A 19 7.74 40.86 -21.01
C TRP A 19 6.24 41.11 -20.79
N THR A 20 5.51 40.14 -20.26
CA THR A 20 4.17 40.36 -19.70
C THR A 20 4.22 40.05 -18.23
N GLY A 21 4.23 41.10 -17.40
CA GLY A 21 3.97 40.97 -15.97
C GLY A 21 2.50 40.64 -15.71
N GLY A 22 2.25 39.73 -14.77
CA GLY A 22 0.92 39.40 -14.28
C GLY A 22 0.77 37.94 -13.84
N ASN A 23 1.18 37.66 -12.59
CA ASN A 23 0.95 36.47 -11.77
C ASN A 23 1.27 35.10 -12.39
N ALA A 24 2.52 34.67 -12.19
CA ALA A 24 2.90 33.26 -12.21
C ALA A 24 3.30 32.87 -10.78
N GLU A 25 2.35 32.35 -10.00
CA GLU A 25 2.70 31.39 -8.95
C GLU A 25 2.71 30.00 -9.59
N HIS A 26 3.83 29.30 -9.41
CA HIS A 26 4.13 27.91 -9.77
C HIS A 26 4.36 27.57 -11.25
N PHE A 27 5.61 27.74 -11.69
CA PHE A 27 6.22 26.94 -12.75
C PHE A 27 7.61 26.44 -12.31
N TYR A 28 7.79 25.11 -12.30
CA TYR A 28 9.06 24.38 -12.38
C TYR A 28 8.74 23.03 -13.04
N ALA A 29 9.52 22.43 -13.96
CA ALA A 29 10.79 22.78 -14.58
C ALA A 29 10.95 21.95 -15.87
N GLY A 30 11.74 22.41 -16.85
CA GLY A 30 12.12 21.53 -17.97
C GLY A 30 12.83 22.11 -19.20
N GLN A 31 13.65 23.17 -19.12
CA GLN A 31 14.83 23.34 -20.02
C GLN A 31 15.71 24.54 -19.62
N LYS A 32 17.03 24.31 -19.60
CA LYS A 32 18.10 25.28 -19.35
C LYS A 32 18.36 26.14 -20.60
N ASN A 33 18.75 27.39 -20.34
CA ASN A 33 19.32 28.43 -21.21
C ASN A 33 18.33 29.46 -21.79
N CYS A 34 18.15 30.56 -21.07
CA CYS A 34 18.11 31.90 -21.67
C CYS A 34 18.39 32.96 -20.59
N GLU A 35 19.62 33.47 -20.52
CA GLU A 35 19.92 34.67 -19.73
C GLU A 35 19.22 35.88 -20.36
N THR A 36 18.37 36.57 -19.61
CA THR A 36 17.76 37.84 -20.02
C THR A 36 18.52 39.03 -19.43
N LEU A 37 19.17 39.80 -20.31
CA LEU A 37 19.66 41.15 -20.03
C LEU A 37 18.49 42.13 -20.04
N ALA A 38 18.29 42.85 -18.93
CA ALA A 38 17.29 43.90 -18.79
C ALA A 38 17.68 45.16 -19.59
N ILE A 39 16.75 45.71 -20.37
CA ILE A 39 16.85 47.06 -20.95
C ILE A 39 15.64 47.87 -20.47
N SER A 40 15.91 49.07 -19.96
CA SER A 40 14.96 50.04 -19.43
C SER A 40 14.02 50.63 -20.48
N THR A 41 12.71 50.65 -20.21
CA THR A 41 11.72 51.43 -20.95
C THR A 41 11.74 52.89 -20.48
N GLU A 42 12.54 53.73 -21.13
CA GLU A 42 12.40 55.19 -20.99
C GLU A 42 11.34 55.74 -21.97
N ARG A 43 10.32 56.39 -21.38
CA ARG A 43 9.41 57.44 -21.90
C ARG A 43 9.11 57.48 -23.41
N LEU A 44 7.97 56.91 -23.80
CA LEU A 44 7.22 57.32 -25.00
C LEU A 44 6.21 58.42 -24.57
N THR A 45 6.39 59.66 -25.04
CA THR A 45 5.58 60.82 -24.62
C THR A 45 4.53 61.28 -25.64
N ASP A 46 4.46 60.67 -26.83
CA ASP A 46 3.45 61.01 -27.86
C ASP A 46 2.32 59.99 -27.93
N THR A 47 1.08 60.46 -27.80
CA THR A 47 -0.16 59.66 -27.85
C THR A 47 -0.26 58.84 -29.14
N GLU A 48 0.18 59.37 -30.27
CA GLU A 48 0.18 58.66 -31.57
C GLU A 48 1.21 57.53 -31.62
N GLN A 49 2.39 57.71 -31.03
CA GLN A 49 3.41 56.66 -30.94
C GLN A 49 2.97 55.52 -30.02
N LYS A 50 2.31 55.87 -28.91
CA LYS A 50 1.69 54.90 -28.00
C LYS A 50 0.56 54.13 -28.70
N ILE A 51 -0.34 54.81 -29.42
CA ILE A 51 -1.41 54.17 -30.22
C ILE A 51 -0.83 53.24 -31.29
N ASN A 52 0.23 53.64 -31.97
CA ASN A 52 0.88 52.82 -33.00
C ASN A 52 1.58 51.60 -32.39
N LEU A 53 2.27 51.75 -31.25
CA LEU A 53 2.86 50.63 -30.54
C LEU A 53 1.80 49.64 -30.03
N ASP A 54 0.69 50.15 -29.48
CA ASP A 54 -0.44 49.32 -29.04
C ASP A 54 -1.07 48.54 -30.20
N LYS A 55 -1.22 49.18 -31.37
CA LYS A 55 -1.68 48.51 -32.61
C LYS A 55 -0.69 47.43 -33.08
N VAL A 56 0.61 47.70 -33.07
CA VAL A 56 1.65 46.73 -33.48
C VAL A 56 1.70 45.55 -32.51
N ASN A 57 1.71 45.82 -31.20
CA ASN A 57 1.67 44.78 -30.16
C ASN A 57 0.40 43.94 -30.25
N TYR A 58 -0.73 44.56 -30.58
CA TYR A 58 -1.99 43.87 -30.80
C TYR A 58 -1.94 42.91 -32.00
N GLN A 59 -1.39 43.34 -33.14
CA GLN A 59 -1.24 42.48 -34.31
C GLN A 59 -0.24 41.34 -34.07
N LEU A 60 0.87 41.61 -33.36
CA LEU A 60 1.82 40.58 -32.93
C LEU A 60 1.15 39.55 -32.02
N LYS A 61 0.38 40.00 -31.02
CA LYS A 61 -0.38 39.12 -30.12
C LYS A 61 -1.41 38.30 -30.90
N LYS A 62 -2.14 38.90 -31.85
CA LYS A 62 -3.10 38.17 -32.71
C LYS A 62 -2.41 37.10 -33.56
N SER A 63 -1.24 37.41 -34.13
CA SER A 63 -0.48 36.45 -34.95
C SER A 63 -0.03 35.21 -34.17
N ALA A 64 0.32 35.36 -32.89
CA ALA A 64 0.70 34.24 -32.02
C ALA A 64 -0.46 33.26 -31.76
N TYR A 65 -1.71 33.71 -31.90
CA TYR A 65 -2.91 32.91 -31.66
C TYR A 65 -3.49 32.29 -32.94
N ALA A 66 -2.89 32.55 -34.11
CA ALA A 66 -3.33 31.97 -35.38
C ALA A 66 -3.50 30.43 -35.35
N PRO A 67 -2.70 29.62 -34.62
CA PRO A 67 -2.93 28.17 -34.51
C PRO A 67 -4.25 27.77 -33.85
N VAL A 68 -4.88 28.65 -33.08
CA VAL A 68 -6.09 28.35 -32.31
C VAL A 68 -7.25 29.31 -32.60
N PHE A 69 -7.01 30.42 -33.30
CA PHE A 69 -7.99 31.47 -33.56
C PHE A 69 -8.00 31.91 -35.03
N ASP A 70 -9.17 31.86 -35.64
CA ASP A 70 -9.53 32.43 -36.93
C ASP A 70 -10.84 33.22 -36.75
N ALA A 71 -10.81 34.53 -36.99
CA ALA A 71 -11.96 35.40 -36.71
C ALA A 71 -13.20 35.02 -37.55
N SER A 72 -13.00 34.63 -38.81
CA SER A 72 -14.09 34.24 -39.71
C SER A 72 -14.71 32.91 -39.26
N TYR A 73 -13.89 31.93 -38.90
CA TYR A 73 -14.32 30.66 -38.33
C TYR A 73 -15.07 30.89 -37.02
N TYR A 74 -14.51 31.71 -36.13
CA TYR A 74 -15.08 31.94 -34.81
C TYR A 74 -16.44 32.63 -34.89
N ALA A 75 -16.59 33.67 -35.72
CA ALA A 75 -17.88 34.29 -35.97
C ALA A 75 -18.87 33.33 -36.63
N LYS A 76 -18.44 32.57 -37.63
CA LYS A 76 -19.32 31.62 -38.35
C LYS A 76 -19.89 30.53 -37.44
N ASN A 77 -19.09 30.02 -36.51
CA ASN A 77 -19.47 28.90 -35.65
C ASN A 77 -20.12 29.32 -34.32
N ASN A 78 -20.17 30.62 -34.02
CA ASN A 78 -20.76 31.16 -32.80
C ASN A 78 -21.77 32.27 -33.16
N LYS A 79 -23.05 31.88 -33.31
CA LYS A 79 -24.12 32.78 -33.78
C LYS A 79 -24.32 34.00 -32.88
N ASP A 80 -24.18 33.81 -31.58
CA ASP A 80 -24.22 34.87 -30.56
C ASP A 80 -23.13 35.93 -30.82
N LEU A 81 -21.90 35.49 -31.08
CA LEU A 81 -20.78 36.40 -31.40
C LEU A 81 -20.97 37.08 -32.75
N LYS A 82 -21.54 36.36 -33.73
CA LYS A 82 -21.87 36.93 -35.04
C LYS A 82 -22.90 38.06 -34.93
N ILE A 83 -23.89 37.91 -34.07
CA ILE A 83 -24.91 38.94 -33.81
C ILE A 83 -24.29 40.12 -33.05
N ALA A 84 -23.50 39.84 -32.02
CA ALA A 84 -22.92 40.88 -31.17
C ALA A 84 -21.81 41.70 -31.85
N PHE A 85 -20.96 41.05 -32.64
CA PHE A 85 -19.71 41.65 -33.16
C PHE A 85 -19.60 41.63 -34.69
N GLY A 86 -20.50 40.97 -35.41
CA GLY A 86 -20.48 40.93 -36.87
C GLY A 86 -19.23 40.27 -37.44
N ASN A 87 -18.41 41.02 -38.18
CA ASN A 87 -17.10 40.61 -38.69
C ASN A 87 -15.96 41.42 -38.03
N ASP A 88 -16.22 42.08 -36.90
CA ASP A 88 -15.18 42.81 -36.18
C ASP A 88 -14.18 41.81 -35.58
N GLU A 89 -13.09 41.61 -36.31
CA GLU A 89 -12.03 40.68 -35.92
C GLU A 89 -11.43 41.03 -34.56
N ASN A 90 -11.41 42.32 -34.20
CA ASN A 90 -10.79 42.74 -32.96
C ASN A 90 -11.66 42.42 -31.76
N ALA A 91 -12.96 42.70 -31.87
CA ALA A 91 -13.95 42.34 -30.85
C ALA A 91 -14.03 40.82 -30.67
N LEU A 92 -14.00 40.06 -31.76
CA LEU A 92 -13.98 38.59 -31.74
C LEU A 92 -12.72 38.03 -31.06
N PHE A 93 -11.55 38.61 -31.34
CA PHE A 93 -10.30 38.19 -30.70
C PHE A 93 -10.28 38.52 -29.20
N GLN A 94 -10.74 39.72 -28.82
CA GLN A 94 -10.86 40.09 -27.39
C GLN A 94 -11.82 39.18 -26.65
N HIS A 95 -12.96 38.83 -27.27
CA HIS A 95 -13.89 37.87 -26.70
C HIS A 95 -13.21 36.49 -26.52
N PHE A 96 -12.46 36.02 -27.51
CA PHE A 96 -11.75 34.75 -27.40
C PHE A 96 -10.72 34.73 -26.25
N LEU A 97 -9.97 35.83 -26.08
CA LEU A 97 -8.98 35.96 -25.00
C LEU A 97 -9.60 35.99 -23.61
N ASN A 98 -10.69 36.73 -23.45
CA ASN A 98 -11.31 36.99 -22.15
C ASN A 98 -12.29 35.89 -21.72
N TYR A 99 -12.94 35.23 -22.68
CA TYR A 99 -14.03 34.27 -22.42
C TYR A 99 -13.90 32.99 -23.25
N GLY A 100 -13.60 33.08 -24.54
CA GLY A 100 -13.68 31.93 -25.45
C GLY A 100 -12.80 30.74 -25.05
N MET A 101 -11.57 30.98 -24.59
CA MET A 101 -10.68 29.90 -24.15
C MET A 101 -11.15 29.21 -22.86
N SER A 102 -11.67 29.96 -21.88
CA SER A 102 -12.17 29.37 -20.63
C SER A 102 -13.52 28.67 -20.82
N GLU A 103 -14.35 29.16 -21.73
CA GLU A 103 -15.60 28.50 -22.16
C GLU A 103 -15.36 27.26 -23.03
N GLY A 104 -14.13 27.07 -23.53
CA GLY A 104 -13.76 25.98 -24.42
C GLY A 104 -14.34 26.10 -25.84
N ARG A 105 -14.55 27.33 -26.32
CA ARG A 105 -15.07 27.57 -27.68
C ARG A 105 -14.04 27.26 -28.74
N GLN A 106 -14.50 26.66 -29.84
CA GLN A 106 -13.65 26.39 -30.99
C GLN A 106 -13.55 27.64 -31.88
N ALA A 107 -12.36 28.25 -31.93
CA ALA A 107 -12.11 29.46 -32.72
C ALA A 107 -11.33 29.21 -34.01
N SER A 108 -10.88 28.00 -34.29
CA SER A 108 -10.27 27.62 -35.58
C SER A 108 -10.69 26.22 -36.00
N ALA A 109 -10.59 25.92 -37.29
CA ALA A 109 -10.82 24.56 -37.79
C ALA A 109 -9.74 23.57 -37.35
N GLU A 110 -8.50 24.05 -37.15
CA GLU A 110 -7.33 23.23 -36.83
C GLU A 110 -7.26 22.78 -35.36
N PHE A 111 -7.86 23.56 -34.44
CA PHE A 111 -7.79 23.29 -33.00
C PHE A 111 -9.16 23.24 -32.34
N ASN A 112 -9.46 22.12 -31.68
CA ASN A 112 -10.60 21.92 -30.80
C ASN A 112 -10.10 21.46 -29.42
N VAL A 113 -10.31 22.28 -28.39
CA VAL A 113 -9.77 22.01 -27.04
C VAL A 113 -10.26 20.68 -26.45
N ARG A 114 -11.52 20.29 -26.74
CA ARG A 114 -12.07 19.01 -26.27
C ARG A 114 -11.41 17.83 -26.96
N SER A 115 -11.18 17.93 -28.27
CA SER A 115 -10.41 16.92 -29.02
C SER A 115 -8.98 16.79 -28.50
N TYR A 116 -8.32 17.92 -28.27
CA TYR A 116 -6.96 17.95 -27.76
C TYR A 116 -6.85 17.38 -26.35
N ARG A 117 -7.79 17.74 -25.45
CA ARG A 117 -7.90 17.15 -24.10
C ARG A 117 -8.16 15.65 -24.14
N ASN A 118 -9.06 15.19 -25.01
CA ASN A 118 -9.39 13.77 -25.16
C ASN A 118 -8.21 12.94 -25.65
N ALA A 119 -7.36 13.51 -26.52
CA ALA A 119 -6.24 12.81 -27.12
C ALA A 119 -5.06 12.55 -26.15
N TYR A 120 -4.86 13.43 -25.16
CA TYR A 120 -3.59 13.52 -24.42
C TYR A 120 -3.76 13.41 -22.90
N ALA A 121 -3.42 12.24 -22.36
CA ALA A 121 -3.53 11.95 -20.92
C ALA A 121 -2.54 12.75 -20.07
N ASP A 122 -1.34 13.01 -20.57
CA ASP A 122 -0.33 13.87 -19.94
C ASP A 122 -0.86 15.29 -19.70
N LEU A 123 -1.57 15.85 -20.67
CA LEU A 123 -2.17 17.18 -20.54
C LEU A 123 -3.36 17.18 -19.59
N ARG A 124 -4.15 16.11 -19.56
CA ARG A 124 -5.21 15.95 -18.55
C ARG A 124 -4.63 15.94 -17.15
N GLN A 125 -3.54 15.21 -16.92
CA GLN A 125 -2.87 15.17 -15.63
C GLN A 125 -2.29 16.54 -15.23
N ALA A 126 -1.72 17.27 -16.18
CA ALA A 126 -1.11 18.56 -15.92
C ALA A 126 -2.14 19.70 -15.71
N PHE A 127 -3.21 19.73 -16.51
CA PHE A 127 -4.12 20.88 -16.58
C PHE A 127 -5.52 20.60 -16.05
N GLY A 128 -5.92 19.33 -15.94
CA GLY A 128 -7.27 18.94 -15.51
C GLY A 128 -8.35 19.63 -16.35
N ASN A 129 -9.13 20.48 -15.67
CA ASN A 129 -10.24 21.23 -16.25
C ASN A 129 -9.89 22.68 -16.63
N ASP A 130 -8.63 23.10 -16.49
CA ASP A 130 -8.16 24.39 -17.01
C ASP A 130 -8.03 24.33 -18.54
N LEU A 131 -9.15 24.58 -19.23
CA LEU A 131 -9.22 24.56 -20.69
C LEU A 131 -8.26 25.56 -21.33
N LYS A 132 -8.00 26.71 -20.69
CA LYS A 132 -7.12 27.76 -21.24
C LYS A 132 -5.68 27.25 -21.40
N SER A 133 -5.18 26.47 -20.44
CA SER A 133 -3.84 25.89 -20.51
C SER A 133 -3.63 24.97 -21.71
N TYR A 134 -4.66 24.28 -22.18
CA TYR A 134 -4.57 23.46 -23.41
C TYR A 134 -4.37 24.31 -24.67
N TYR A 135 -5.04 25.46 -24.78
CA TYR A 135 -4.83 26.41 -25.90
C TYR A 135 -3.39 26.93 -25.86
N LEU A 136 -2.92 27.39 -24.69
CA LEU A 136 -1.57 27.90 -24.51
C LEU A 136 -0.51 26.85 -24.84
N HIS A 137 -0.70 25.61 -24.37
CA HIS A 137 0.20 24.50 -24.68
C HIS A 137 0.27 24.24 -26.18
N TYR A 138 -0.87 24.18 -26.89
CA TYR A 138 -0.85 23.90 -28.32
C TYR A 138 -0.11 24.98 -29.13
N MET A 139 -0.32 26.25 -28.78
CA MET A 139 0.38 27.38 -29.41
C MET A 139 1.89 27.34 -29.18
N ASN A 140 2.32 27.07 -27.95
CA ASN A 140 3.73 27.15 -27.57
C ASN A 140 4.53 25.88 -27.93
N CYS A 141 3.87 24.72 -27.88
CA CYS A 141 4.52 23.41 -27.94
C CYS A 141 3.79 22.43 -28.87
N GLY A 142 2.49 22.22 -28.66
CA GLY A 142 1.74 21.11 -29.27
C GLY A 142 1.73 21.11 -30.80
N LYS A 143 1.67 22.28 -31.45
CA LYS A 143 1.75 22.36 -32.92
C LYS A 143 3.13 21.94 -33.44
N ARG A 144 4.21 22.32 -32.75
CA ARG A 144 5.59 21.94 -33.10
C ARG A 144 5.86 20.45 -32.82
N GLU A 145 5.22 19.90 -31.80
CA GLU A 145 5.27 18.46 -31.48
C GLU A 145 4.45 17.59 -32.45
N GLY A 146 3.69 18.21 -33.37
CA GLY A 146 2.84 17.47 -34.31
C GLY A 146 1.62 16.82 -33.65
N ARG A 147 1.18 17.32 -32.48
CA ARG A 147 0.03 16.76 -31.77
C ARG A 147 -1.28 17.02 -32.52
N LYS A 148 -2.14 15.99 -32.58
CA LYS A 148 -3.49 16.03 -33.17
C LYS A 148 -4.40 16.93 -32.34
N ALA A 149 -4.82 18.04 -32.92
CA ALA A 149 -5.58 19.10 -32.24
C ALA A 149 -7.10 19.10 -32.51
N ALA A 150 -7.58 18.29 -33.44
CA ALA A 150 -9.00 18.20 -33.78
C ALA A 150 -9.39 16.77 -34.20
N GLY A 151 -10.70 16.48 -34.16
CA GLY A 151 -11.26 15.20 -34.66
C GLY A 151 -11.01 14.01 -33.73
N VAL A 152 -10.94 14.23 -32.41
CA VAL A 152 -10.87 13.17 -31.40
C VAL A 152 -12.10 13.28 -30.50
N ALA A 153 -13.15 12.54 -30.85
CA ALA A 153 -14.44 12.63 -30.17
C ALA A 153 -14.44 11.89 -28.82
N THR A 154 -13.67 10.81 -28.69
CA THR A 154 -13.65 9.97 -27.48
C THR A 154 -12.32 10.05 -26.76
N LEU A 155 -12.38 9.96 -25.44
CA LEU A 155 -11.21 9.91 -24.56
C LEU A 155 -10.25 8.80 -24.98
N GLN A 156 -8.97 9.14 -25.12
CA GLN A 156 -7.89 8.21 -25.42
C GLN A 156 -7.01 8.03 -24.19
N ASN A 157 -6.57 6.79 -23.96
CA ASN A 157 -5.68 6.39 -22.86
C ASN A 157 -6.14 6.97 -21.50
N PRO A 158 -7.31 6.57 -20.98
CA PRO A 158 -7.79 7.07 -19.69
C PRO A 158 -6.78 6.82 -18.57
N VAL A 159 -6.66 7.78 -17.65
CA VAL A 159 -5.70 7.65 -16.54
C VAL A 159 -6.04 6.47 -15.63
N THR A 160 -5.01 5.78 -15.16
CA THR A 160 -5.13 4.69 -14.18
C THR A 160 -4.25 4.88 -12.97
N VAL A 161 -3.49 5.97 -12.91
CA VAL A 161 -2.57 6.30 -11.81
C VAL A 161 -3.18 7.40 -10.96
N TYR A 162 -3.27 7.14 -9.66
CA TYR A 162 -3.74 8.11 -8.67
C TYR A 162 -2.81 8.07 -7.46
N ASN A 163 -2.28 9.23 -7.05
CA ASN A 163 -1.28 9.36 -5.98
C ASN A 163 -0.11 8.36 -6.12
N GLY A 164 0.43 8.21 -7.33
CA GLY A 164 1.55 7.31 -7.63
C GLY A 164 1.19 5.82 -7.77
N VAL A 165 -0.04 5.42 -7.41
CA VAL A 165 -0.46 4.02 -7.47
C VAL A 165 -1.20 3.73 -8.77
N ASN A 166 -0.81 2.66 -9.47
CA ASN A 166 -1.44 2.23 -10.72
C ASN A 166 -2.55 1.20 -10.48
N TYR A 167 -3.79 1.61 -10.73
CA TYR A 167 -5.01 0.81 -10.52
C TYR A 167 -5.46 0.01 -11.74
N SER A 168 -4.70 0.00 -12.84
CA SER A 168 -5.11 -0.65 -14.11
C SER A 168 -5.43 -2.14 -14.01
N SER A 169 -4.97 -2.85 -12.97
CA SER A 169 -5.31 -4.25 -12.73
C SER A 169 -6.73 -4.47 -12.21
N VAL A 170 -7.35 -3.44 -11.64
CA VAL A 170 -8.68 -3.48 -11.02
C VAL A 170 -9.63 -2.39 -11.50
N TYR A 171 -9.14 -1.46 -12.32
CA TYR A 171 -9.89 -0.32 -12.83
C TYR A 171 -9.75 -0.17 -14.34
N ASN A 172 -10.88 0.06 -15.00
CA ASN A 172 -10.94 0.49 -16.38
C ASN A 172 -12.02 1.57 -16.51
N TYR A 173 -11.62 2.77 -16.96
CA TYR A 173 -12.52 3.93 -17.03
C TYR A 173 -13.84 3.62 -17.78
N ASN A 174 -13.75 3.12 -19.02
CA ASN A 174 -14.93 2.85 -19.85
C ASN A 174 -15.85 1.81 -19.20
N TYR A 175 -15.27 0.75 -18.63
CA TYR A 175 -16.04 -0.24 -17.89
C TYR A 175 -16.72 0.38 -16.66
N TYR A 176 -15.98 1.16 -15.87
CA TYR A 176 -16.48 1.72 -14.63
C TYR A 176 -17.63 2.70 -14.85
N ILE A 177 -17.51 3.64 -15.81
CA ILE A 177 -18.60 4.57 -16.12
C ILE A 177 -19.82 3.87 -16.72
N SER A 178 -19.63 2.78 -17.49
CA SER A 178 -20.75 2.03 -18.06
C SER A 178 -21.58 1.29 -16.99
N ARG A 179 -20.96 0.97 -15.85
CA ARG A 179 -21.60 0.25 -14.73
C ARG A 179 -22.09 1.19 -13.63
N ASN A 180 -21.65 2.44 -13.64
CA ASN A 180 -21.96 3.45 -12.63
C ASN A 180 -22.45 4.74 -13.30
N PRO A 181 -23.71 4.78 -13.78
CA PRO A 181 -24.27 5.94 -14.47
C PRO A 181 -24.32 7.21 -13.60
N ASP A 182 -24.39 7.05 -12.28
CA ASP A 182 -24.30 8.13 -11.31
C ASP A 182 -22.93 8.83 -11.36
N VAL A 183 -21.84 8.04 -11.40
CA VAL A 183 -20.47 8.56 -11.52
C VAL A 183 -20.26 9.19 -12.90
N ALA A 184 -20.74 8.54 -13.97
CA ALA A 184 -20.65 9.06 -15.33
C ALA A 184 -21.32 10.44 -15.48
N ARG A 185 -22.46 10.65 -14.78
CA ARG A 185 -23.17 11.93 -14.77
C ARG A 185 -22.49 12.98 -13.90
N ALA A 186 -21.84 12.58 -12.80
CA ALA A 186 -21.11 13.49 -11.93
C ALA A 186 -19.81 14.00 -12.56
N PHE A 187 -19.13 13.16 -13.36
CA PHE A 187 -17.81 13.45 -13.93
C PHE A 187 -17.79 13.25 -15.46
N PRO A 188 -18.59 14.02 -16.23
CA PRO A 188 -18.65 13.88 -17.68
C PRO A 188 -17.29 14.17 -18.31
N ASP A 189 -16.78 13.22 -19.09
CA ASP A 189 -15.48 13.30 -19.76
C ASP A 189 -14.28 13.58 -18.82
N ASP A 190 -14.39 13.32 -17.51
CA ASP A 190 -13.33 13.56 -16.52
C ASP A 190 -12.82 12.23 -15.93
N ASP A 191 -11.80 11.65 -16.58
CA ASP A 191 -11.18 10.39 -16.17
C ASP A 191 -10.41 10.48 -14.86
N ILE A 192 -9.86 11.65 -14.54
CA ILE A 192 -9.10 11.90 -13.31
C ILE A 192 -10.04 11.85 -12.10
N SER A 193 -11.13 12.61 -12.17
CA SER A 193 -12.14 12.65 -11.09
C SER A 193 -12.90 11.33 -10.99
N THR A 194 -13.14 10.64 -12.11
CA THR A 194 -13.71 9.28 -12.11
C THR A 194 -12.78 8.27 -11.42
N LEU A 195 -11.47 8.32 -11.69
CA LEU A 195 -10.49 7.47 -11.00
C LEU A 195 -10.41 7.81 -9.50
N ALA A 196 -10.36 9.10 -9.15
CA ALA A 196 -10.36 9.54 -7.76
C ALA A 196 -11.59 9.03 -7.02
N HIS A 197 -12.77 9.08 -7.65
CA HIS A 197 -13.99 8.52 -7.08
C HIS A 197 -13.87 7.02 -6.83
N PHE A 198 -13.39 6.25 -7.83
CA PHE A 198 -13.19 4.81 -7.66
C PHE A 198 -12.27 4.50 -6.47
N VAL A 199 -11.14 5.21 -6.34
CA VAL A 199 -10.15 4.98 -5.27
C VAL A 199 -10.65 5.40 -3.89
N ASN A 200 -11.31 6.55 -3.80
CA ASN A 200 -11.73 7.13 -2.52
C ASN A 200 -13.05 6.53 -2.00
N TYR A 201 -13.96 6.13 -2.90
CA TYR A 201 -15.30 5.67 -2.55
C TYR A 201 -15.62 4.30 -3.17
N GLY A 202 -15.44 4.16 -4.49
CA GLY A 202 -15.90 2.97 -5.21
C GLY A 202 -15.33 1.64 -4.69
N MET A 203 -14.06 1.60 -4.32
CA MET A 203 -13.43 0.41 -3.72
C MET A 203 -14.05 0.04 -2.37
N ALA A 204 -14.34 1.02 -1.51
CA ALA A 204 -14.95 0.80 -0.19
C ALA A 204 -16.43 0.38 -0.30
N GLU A 205 -17.13 0.88 -1.33
CA GLU A 205 -18.50 0.48 -1.67
C GLU A 205 -18.60 -0.90 -2.36
N GLY A 206 -17.46 -1.49 -2.74
CA GLY A 206 -17.42 -2.75 -3.49
C GLY A 206 -17.82 -2.63 -4.97
N ARG A 207 -17.84 -1.41 -5.54
CA ARG A 207 -18.18 -1.19 -6.96
C ARG A 207 -17.13 -1.80 -7.87
N ARG A 208 -17.55 -2.63 -8.83
CA ARG A 208 -16.65 -3.31 -9.76
C ARG A 208 -15.96 -2.33 -10.72
N GLY A 209 -14.64 -2.15 -10.53
CA GLY A 209 -13.80 -1.23 -11.30
C GLY A 209 -13.44 -1.70 -12.71
N ALA A 210 -13.35 -3.01 -12.96
CA ALA A 210 -12.93 -3.56 -14.24
C ALA A 210 -13.66 -4.88 -14.58
N GLN A 211 -13.66 -5.23 -15.87
CA GLN A 211 -14.28 -6.46 -16.35
C GLN A 211 -13.52 -7.71 -15.87
N ASN A 212 -12.20 -7.66 -15.78
CA ASN A 212 -11.34 -8.77 -15.40
C ASN A 212 -11.15 -8.93 -13.87
N PHE A 213 -11.71 -8.02 -13.06
CA PHE A 213 -11.66 -8.12 -11.60
C PHE A 213 -13.03 -7.84 -10.99
N ASP A 214 -13.59 -8.82 -10.29
CA ASP A 214 -14.81 -8.72 -9.53
C ASP A 214 -14.52 -8.96 -8.05
N VAL A 215 -14.55 -7.91 -7.24
CA VAL A 215 -14.21 -7.98 -5.82
C VAL A 215 -15.11 -8.94 -5.04
N ALA A 216 -16.38 -9.09 -5.43
CA ALA A 216 -17.30 -10.04 -4.82
C ALA A 216 -16.93 -11.49 -5.18
N SER A 217 -16.61 -11.75 -6.45
CA SER A 217 -16.09 -13.07 -6.87
C SER A 217 -14.79 -13.40 -6.15
N TYR A 218 -13.89 -12.43 -6.03
CA TYR A 218 -12.60 -12.59 -5.38
C TYR A 218 -12.76 -12.90 -3.88
N ARG A 219 -13.64 -12.18 -3.18
CA ARG A 219 -14.00 -12.47 -1.78
C ARG A 219 -14.63 -13.85 -1.60
N ASN A 220 -15.52 -14.25 -2.51
CA ASN A 220 -16.16 -15.56 -2.44
C ASN A 220 -15.17 -16.71 -2.64
N ALA A 221 -14.15 -16.51 -3.47
CA ALA A 221 -13.18 -17.56 -3.81
C ALA A 221 -12.22 -17.90 -2.66
N TYR A 222 -11.93 -16.96 -1.76
CA TYR A 222 -10.78 -17.04 -0.86
C TYR A 222 -11.14 -16.86 0.61
N ALA A 223 -11.09 -17.96 1.37
CA ALA A 223 -11.43 -17.99 2.79
C ALA A 223 -10.41 -17.25 3.67
N ASP A 224 -9.12 -17.35 3.32
CA ASP A 224 -8.03 -16.62 3.96
C ASP A 224 -8.25 -15.10 3.89
N LEU A 225 -8.72 -14.59 2.73
CA LEU A 225 -9.01 -13.16 2.58
C LEU A 225 -10.26 -12.75 3.36
N ARG A 226 -11.28 -13.60 3.44
CA ARG A 226 -12.44 -13.34 4.31
C ARG A 226 -12.06 -13.32 5.78
N GLN A 227 -11.13 -14.19 6.18
CA GLN A 227 -10.62 -14.21 7.54
C GLN A 227 -9.84 -12.92 7.86
N ALA A 228 -9.02 -12.45 6.92
CA ALA A 228 -8.20 -11.24 7.10
C ALA A 228 -9.00 -9.93 6.98
N PHE A 229 -9.88 -9.81 5.99
CA PHE A 229 -10.49 -8.54 5.60
C PHE A 229 -11.98 -8.44 5.93
N GLY A 230 -12.66 -9.56 6.15
CA GLY A 230 -14.10 -9.57 6.41
C GLY A 230 -14.90 -8.85 5.33
N ASN A 231 -15.51 -7.72 5.69
CA ASN A 231 -16.34 -6.90 4.82
C ASN A 231 -15.64 -5.63 4.31
N ASP A 232 -14.33 -5.47 4.54
CA ASP A 232 -13.54 -4.38 3.96
C ASP A 232 -13.23 -4.66 2.48
N TRP A 233 -14.13 -4.22 1.61
CA TRP A 233 -13.98 -4.34 0.16
C TRP A 233 -12.69 -3.73 -0.39
N LYS A 234 -12.21 -2.62 0.20
CA LYS A 234 -11.01 -1.93 -0.28
C LYS A 234 -9.78 -2.81 -0.10
N SER A 235 -9.68 -3.54 1.02
CA SER A 235 -8.59 -4.47 1.27
C SER A 235 -8.50 -5.60 0.23
N TYR A 236 -9.63 -6.12 -0.29
CA TYR A 236 -9.59 -7.12 -1.37
C TYR A 236 -9.01 -6.57 -2.68
N TYR A 237 -9.35 -5.33 -3.05
CA TYR A 237 -8.76 -4.67 -4.21
C TYR A 237 -7.26 -4.50 -4.04
N LEU A 238 -6.83 -3.94 -2.90
CA LEU A 238 -5.42 -3.71 -2.60
C LEU A 238 -4.64 -5.03 -2.55
N HIS A 239 -5.19 -6.08 -1.95
CA HIS A 239 -4.58 -7.40 -1.96
C HIS A 239 -4.41 -7.92 -3.39
N TYR A 240 -5.41 -7.83 -4.26
CA TYR A 240 -5.25 -8.33 -5.62
C TYR A 240 -4.18 -7.56 -6.40
N MET A 241 -4.16 -6.23 -6.26
CA MET A 241 -3.15 -5.36 -6.86
C MET A 241 -1.74 -5.72 -6.38
N ASN A 242 -1.59 -5.95 -5.08
CA ASN A 242 -0.29 -6.13 -4.43
C ASN A 242 0.19 -7.56 -4.39
N CYS A 243 -0.68 -8.57 -4.46
CA CYS A 243 -0.35 -9.98 -4.24
C CYS A 243 -1.16 -10.91 -5.16
N GLY A 244 -2.49 -10.81 -5.12
CA GLY A 244 -3.40 -11.78 -5.73
C GLY A 244 -3.24 -11.98 -7.24
N LYS A 245 -2.87 -10.93 -7.98
CA LYS A 245 -2.57 -11.04 -9.42
C LYS A 245 -1.36 -11.96 -9.67
N ARG A 246 -0.32 -11.89 -8.85
CA ARG A 246 0.89 -12.73 -8.97
C ARG A 246 0.63 -14.16 -8.53
N GLU A 247 -0.21 -14.34 -7.51
CA GLU A 247 -0.63 -15.65 -7.03
C GLU A 247 -1.53 -16.39 -8.03
N GLY A 248 -1.91 -15.77 -9.15
CA GLY A 248 -2.81 -16.37 -10.14
C GLY A 248 -4.23 -16.57 -9.59
N ARG A 249 -4.62 -15.79 -8.57
CA ARG A 249 -5.92 -15.96 -7.93
C ARG A 249 -7.07 -15.65 -8.89
N LYS A 250 -8.13 -16.45 -8.82
CA LYS A 250 -9.36 -16.33 -9.59
C LYS A 250 -10.15 -15.10 -9.15
N THR A 251 -10.39 -14.19 -10.09
CA THR A 251 -10.98 -12.87 -9.83
C THR A 251 -12.41 -12.71 -10.31
N THR A 252 -12.95 -13.68 -11.04
CA THR A 252 -14.28 -13.59 -11.66
C THR A 252 -14.98 -14.95 -11.68
N GLY A 253 -16.31 -14.93 -11.78
CA GLY A 253 -17.12 -16.13 -12.00
C GLY A 253 -17.27 -17.03 -10.76
N VAL A 254 -17.05 -16.49 -9.55
CA VAL A 254 -17.26 -17.22 -8.30
C VAL A 254 -18.47 -16.62 -7.58
N THR A 255 -19.63 -17.23 -7.80
CA THR A 255 -20.92 -16.72 -7.32
C THR A 255 -21.31 -17.26 -5.94
N SER A 256 -20.72 -18.37 -5.51
CA SER A 256 -20.92 -18.95 -4.18
C SER A 256 -19.64 -18.97 -3.38
N LEU A 257 -19.79 -18.80 -2.07
CA LEU A 257 -18.69 -18.78 -1.10
C LEU A 257 -17.98 -20.15 -1.06
N GLN A 258 -16.67 -20.14 -1.29
CA GLN A 258 -15.81 -21.33 -1.30
C GLN A 258 -15.13 -21.48 0.06
N ASN A 259 -15.10 -22.71 0.58
CA ASN A 259 -14.54 -23.06 1.88
C ASN A 259 -15.01 -22.13 3.02
N PRO A 260 -16.32 -22.09 3.34
CA PRO A 260 -16.82 -21.27 4.44
C PRO A 260 -16.20 -21.68 5.78
N VAL A 261 -15.94 -20.69 6.65
CA VAL A 261 -15.41 -20.95 8.00
C VAL A 261 -16.36 -21.85 8.80
N THR A 262 -15.82 -22.92 9.38
CA THR A 262 -16.52 -23.82 10.32
C THR A 262 -15.99 -23.72 11.75
N THR A 263 -14.91 -22.98 11.96
CA THR A 263 -14.27 -22.81 13.26
C THR A 263 -14.73 -21.55 13.97
N TYR A 264 -14.92 -21.64 15.28
CA TYR A 264 -15.23 -20.50 16.15
C TYR A 264 -14.62 -20.74 17.53
N ASN A 265 -13.91 -19.74 18.08
CA ASN A 265 -13.18 -19.83 19.36
C ASN A 265 -12.34 -21.12 19.48
N GLY A 266 -11.55 -21.42 18.44
CA GLY A 266 -10.65 -22.58 18.41
C GLY A 266 -11.32 -23.95 18.23
N LYS A 267 -12.65 -24.03 18.20
CA LYS A 267 -13.40 -25.28 18.02
C LYS A 267 -13.94 -25.39 16.59
N ASP A 268 -13.79 -26.56 15.97
CA ASP A 268 -14.35 -26.86 14.66
C ASP A 268 -15.77 -27.43 14.78
N TYR A 269 -16.73 -26.78 14.14
CA TYR A 269 -18.14 -27.16 14.15
C TYR A 269 -18.58 -27.89 12.88
N ALA A 270 -17.66 -28.22 11.95
CA ALA A 270 -17.99 -28.84 10.66
C ALA A 270 -18.85 -30.13 10.77
N ALA A 271 -18.79 -30.85 11.88
CA ALA A 271 -19.63 -32.03 12.13
C ALA A 271 -21.14 -31.72 12.24
N VAL A 272 -21.50 -30.50 12.63
CA VAL A 272 -22.90 -30.08 12.87
C VAL A 272 -23.29 -28.81 12.13
N TYR A 273 -22.33 -28.14 11.48
CA TYR A 273 -22.50 -26.86 10.82
C TYR A 273 -22.01 -26.89 9.36
N ASN A 274 -22.85 -26.39 8.46
CA ASN A 274 -22.52 -26.10 7.08
C ASN A 274 -23.13 -24.74 6.71
N TYR A 275 -22.29 -23.76 6.40
CA TYR A 275 -22.72 -22.40 6.08
C TYR A 275 -23.83 -22.34 5.02
N ASN A 276 -23.63 -23.01 3.88
CA ASN A 276 -24.59 -22.96 2.77
C ASN A 276 -25.94 -23.57 3.16
N TYR A 277 -25.92 -24.69 3.89
CA TYR A 277 -27.13 -25.31 4.43
C TYR A 277 -27.83 -24.39 5.43
N TYR A 278 -27.08 -23.82 6.37
CA TYR A 278 -27.63 -22.98 7.42
C TYR A 278 -28.27 -21.70 6.87
N ILE A 279 -27.57 -21.00 5.98
CA ILE A 279 -28.07 -19.79 5.34
C ILE A 279 -29.22 -20.06 4.37
N SER A 280 -29.20 -21.18 3.64
CA SER A 280 -30.31 -21.51 2.74
C SER A 280 -31.58 -21.97 3.48
N LYS A 281 -31.43 -22.63 4.63
CA LYS A 281 -32.55 -23.13 5.44
C LYS A 281 -33.30 -22.02 6.17
N TYR A 282 -32.59 -20.98 6.62
CA TYR A 282 -33.15 -19.94 7.49
C TYR A 282 -33.16 -18.58 6.78
N SER A 283 -34.34 -18.11 6.38
CA SER A 283 -34.49 -16.88 5.58
C SER A 283 -34.08 -15.60 6.33
N ASP A 284 -34.24 -15.58 7.65
CA ASP A 284 -33.76 -14.52 8.53
C ASP A 284 -32.23 -14.43 8.50
N LEU A 285 -31.55 -15.57 8.61
CA LEU A 285 -30.08 -15.62 8.53
C LEU A 285 -29.57 -15.30 7.13
N LYS A 286 -30.31 -15.68 6.08
CA LYS A 286 -30.00 -15.24 4.71
C LYS A 286 -30.04 -13.73 4.55
N LYS A 287 -31.00 -13.06 5.19
CA LYS A 287 -31.08 -11.59 5.16
C LYS A 287 -29.95 -10.95 5.97
N ALA A 288 -29.59 -11.54 7.10
CA ALA A 288 -28.60 -10.96 8.02
C ALA A 288 -27.14 -11.27 7.65
N PHE A 289 -26.84 -12.47 7.16
CA PHE A 289 -25.48 -13.03 7.07
C PHE A 289 -25.14 -13.64 5.70
N ALA A 290 -25.89 -13.34 4.64
CA ALA A 290 -25.52 -13.77 3.30
C ALA A 290 -24.14 -13.19 2.90
N GLY A 291 -23.24 -14.06 2.47
CA GLY A 291 -21.84 -13.74 2.23
C GLY A 291 -20.96 -13.65 3.48
N ASP A 292 -21.49 -13.63 4.70
CA ASP A 292 -20.70 -13.49 5.94
C ASP A 292 -20.65 -14.82 6.72
N ASP A 293 -19.68 -15.67 6.36
CA ASP A 293 -19.50 -16.98 6.97
C ASP A 293 -19.09 -16.91 8.45
N ARG A 294 -18.34 -15.87 8.84
CA ARG A 294 -17.94 -15.60 10.23
C ARG A 294 -19.13 -15.22 11.11
N ALA A 295 -19.98 -14.30 10.64
CA ALA A 295 -21.18 -13.92 11.39
C ALA A 295 -22.17 -15.08 11.51
N ALA A 296 -22.29 -15.89 10.46
CA ALA A 296 -23.16 -17.07 10.45
C ALA A 296 -22.71 -18.15 11.46
N ILE A 297 -21.41 -18.47 11.52
CA ILE A 297 -20.91 -19.45 12.50
C ILE A 297 -21.02 -18.90 13.93
N ARG A 298 -20.70 -17.62 14.16
CA ARG A 298 -20.89 -16.97 15.46
C ARG A 298 -22.34 -17.10 15.92
N HIS A 299 -23.30 -16.74 15.07
CA HIS A 299 -24.72 -16.89 15.40
C HIS A 299 -25.06 -18.34 15.70
N PHE A 300 -24.61 -19.30 14.89
CA PHE A 300 -24.89 -20.71 15.16
C PHE A 300 -24.40 -21.12 16.55
N VAL A 301 -23.18 -20.72 16.92
CA VAL A 301 -22.56 -21.11 18.18
C VAL A 301 -23.18 -20.42 19.40
N GLU A 302 -23.47 -19.12 19.29
CA GLU A 302 -23.96 -18.30 20.39
C GLU A 302 -25.47 -18.44 20.60
N CYS A 303 -26.24 -18.58 19.51
CA CYS A 303 -27.70 -18.60 19.56
C CYS A 303 -28.29 -19.88 18.96
N GLY A 304 -27.84 -20.27 17.76
CA GLY A 304 -28.47 -21.32 16.95
C GLY A 304 -28.49 -22.69 17.63
N MET A 305 -27.41 -23.08 18.31
CA MET A 305 -27.35 -24.34 19.07
C MET A 305 -28.35 -24.34 20.24
N ALA A 306 -28.47 -23.22 20.98
CA ALA A 306 -29.42 -23.10 22.09
C ALA A 306 -30.87 -23.13 21.57
N GLU A 307 -31.14 -22.45 20.47
CA GLU A 307 -32.44 -22.47 19.77
C GLU A 307 -32.78 -23.84 19.15
N GLY A 308 -31.79 -24.72 19.01
CA GLY A 308 -31.96 -26.02 18.37
C GLY A 308 -32.01 -25.97 16.85
N ARG A 309 -31.45 -24.94 16.22
CA ARG A 309 -31.40 -24.80 14.76
C ARG A 309 -30.51 -25.85 14.11
N GLN A 310 -31.00 -26.42 13.02
CA GLN A 310 -30.25 -27.40 12.24
C GLN A 310 -29.33 -26.69 11.24
N ALA A 311 -28.02 -26.73 11.46
CA ALA A 311 -27.04 -26.09 10.59
C ALA A 311 -26.33 -27.04 9.61
N SER A 312 -26.56 -28.35 9.69
CA SER A 312 -26.06 -29.32 8.72
C SER A 312 -27.13 -30.38 8.40
N LYS A 313 -27.03 -30.98 7.20
CA LYS A 313 -27.81 -32.17 6.85
C LYS A 313 -27.38 -33.41 7.65
N ASP A 314 -26.13 -33.43 8.12
CA ASP A 314 -25.50 -34.59 8.76
C ASP A 314 -25.71 -34.65 10.28
N PHE A 315 -26.42 -33.66 10.85
CA PHE A 315 -26.81 -33.65 12.26
C PHE A 315 -28.23 -33.11 12.41
N VAL A 316 -29.13 -33.91 12.98
CA VAL A 316 -30.50 -33.53 13.30
C VAL A 316 -30.69 -33.66 14.81
N LEU A 317 -30.72 -32.51 15.51
CA LEU A 317 -30.81 -32.47 16.98
C LEU A 317 -31.92 -33.36 17.54
N GLY A 318 -33.13 -33.26 16.98
CA GLY A 318 -34.27 -34.06 17.44
C GLY A 318 -34.05 -35.57 17.32
N VAL A 319 -33.40 -36.01 16.24
CA VAL A 319 -33.06 -37.43 16.03
C VAL A 319 -32.01 -37.87 17.04
N TYR A 320 -30.91 -37.12 17.16
CA TYR A 320 -29.83 -37.44 18.10
C TYR A 320 -30.31 -37.48 19.55
N LYS A 321 -31.12 -36.49 19.96
CA LYS A 321 -31.81 -36.50 21.26
C LYS A 321 -32.67 -37.74 21.46
N SER A 322 -33.42 -38.16 20.44
CA SER A 322 -34.33 -39.31 20.54
C SER A 322 -33.63 -40.67 20.56
N ASN A 323 -32.50 -40.79 19.87
CA ASN A 323 -31.77 -42.05 19.74
C ASN A 323 -31.02 -42.45 21.02
N TYR A 324 -30.61 -41.47 21.84
CA TYR A 324 -29.67 -41.71 22.95
C TYR A 324 -30.24 -41.32 24.31
N SER A 325 -30.72 -42.31 25.06
CA SER A 325 -31.33 -42.11 26.40
C SER A 325 -30.35 -41.65 27.45
N ASP A 326 -29.09 -42.08 27.35
CA ASP A 326 -27.98 -41.65 28.19
C ASP A 326 -27.76 -40.13 28.06
N LEU A 327 -27.78 -39.59 26.84
CA LEU A 327 -27.65 -38.14 26.62
C LEU A 327 -28.87 -37.37 27.12
N ARG A 328 -30.08 -37.95 27.01
CA ARG A 328 -31.28 -37.35 27.60
C ARG A 328 -31.20 -37.26 29.12
N ALA A 329 -30.70 -38.31 29.75
CA ALA A 329 -30.47 -38.31 31.20
C ALA A 329 -29.40 -37.30 31.60
N ALA A 330 -28.31 -37.18 30.83
CA ALA A 330 -27.20 -36.28 31.14
C ALA A 330 -27.50 -34.79 30.88
N PHE A 331 -28.11 -34.46 29.75
CA PHE A 331 -28.23 -33.08 29.27
C PHE A 331 -29.65 -32.50 29.35
N GLY A 332 -30.68 -33.35 29.47
CA GLY A 332 -32.07 -32.92 29.50
C GLY A 332 -32.43 -32.00 28.33
N ASN A 333 -32.84 -30.77 28.66
CA ASN A 333 -33.27 -29.76 27.68
C ASN A 333 -32.14 -28.88 27.12
N ASP A 334 -30.90 -29.02 27.60
CA ASP A 334 -29.77 -28.24 27.08
C ASP A 334 -29.41 -28.70 25.66
N ASN A 335 -29.97 -28.03 24.66
CA ASN A 335 -29.71 -28.31 23.24
C ASN A 335 -28.21 -28.23 22.92
N LYS A 336 -27.49 -27.26 23.49
CA LYS A 336 -26.08 -26.99 23.16
C LYS A 336 -25.19 -28.17 23.51
N SER A 337 -25.42 -28.79 24.66
CA SER A 337 -24.66 -29.98 25.09
C SER A 337 -24.76 -31.16 24.12
N TYR A 338 -25.89 -31.36 23.43
CA TYR A 338 -26.00 -32.43 22.42
C TYR A 338 -25.15 -32.15 21.17
N TYR A 339 -25.09 -30.89 20.71
CA TYR A 339 -24.21 -30.51 19.60
C TYR A 339 -22.74 -30.72 19.98
N LEU A 340 -22.33 -30.23 21.15
CA LEU A 340 -20.96 -30.36 21.63
C LEU A 340 -20.57 -31.83 21.83
N HIS A 341 -21.43 -32.64 22.45
CA HIS A 341 -21.20 -34.07 22.57
C HIS A 341 -20.99 -34.72 21.21
N TYR A 342 -21.80 -34.41 20.20
CA TYR A 342 -21.63 -35.04 18.88
C TYR A 342 -20.31 -34.67 18.22
N ILE A 343 -19.88 -33.41 18.36
CA ILE A 343 -18.58 -32.92 17.88
C ILE A 343 -17.42 -33.65 18.59
N ASP A 344 -17.46 -33.73 19.92
CA ASP A 344 -16.33 -34.17 20.73
C ASP A 344 -16.18 -35.70 20.74
N CYS A 345 -17.31 -36.41 20.88
CA CYS A 345 -17.34 -37.84 21.16
C CYS A 345 -18.28 -38.60 20.20
N GLY A 346 -19.52 -38.12 20.03
CA GLY A 346 -20.59 -38.87 19.37
C GLY A 346 -20.29 -39.30 17.93
N LYS A 347 -19.59 -38.47 17.15
CA LYS A 347 -19.16 -38.84 15.80
C LYS A 347 -18.10 -39.96 15.83
N LYS A 348 -17.17 -39.94 16.79
CA LYS A 348 -16.13 -40.98 16.96
C LYS A 348 -16.73 -42.28 17.49
N GLU A 349 -17.72 -42.19 18.35
CA GLU A 349 -18.49 -43.33 18.88
C GLU A 349 -19.39 -43.99 17.81
N GLY A 350 -19.47 -43.43 16.60
CA GLY A 350 -20.35 -43.96 15.55
C GLY A 350 -21.84 -43.71 15.81
N ARG A 351 -22.18 -42.73 16.65
CA ARG A 351 -23.58 -42.41 16.96
C ARG A 351 -24.31 -41.83 15.74
N ASN A 352 -25.50 -42.33 15.47
CA ASN A 352 -26.39 -41.90 14.39
C ASN A 352 -27.19 -40.65 14.80
N ALA A 353 -26.91 -39.53 14.14
CA ALA A 353 -27.58 -38.24 14.35
C ALA A 353 -28.58 -37.86 13.26
N VAL A 354 -28.83 -38.73 12.27
CA VAL A 354 -29.56 -38.36 11.03
C VAL A 354 -30.83 -39.18 10.83
N THR A 355 -30.81 -40.46 11.20
CA THR A 355 -31.97 -41.35 11.11
C THR A 355 -32.34 -41.92 12.48
N LYS A 356 -33.65 -42.11 12.71
CA LYS A 356 -34.15 -42.65 13.97
C LYS A 356 -33.86 -44.15 14.01
N ILE A 357 -33.14 -44.62 15.02
CA ILE A 357 -32.82 -46.03 15.21
C ILE A 357 -33.73 -46.63 16.28
N GLY A 358 -34.24 -47.85 16.03
CA GLY A 358 -34.91 -48.66 17.05
C GLY A 358 -33.89 -49.18 18.05
N THR A 359 -34.24 -49.19 19.34
CA THR A 359 -33.37 -49.49 20.50
C THR A 359 -32.55 -50.78 20.37
N PRO A 360 -31.20 -50.71 20.45
CA PRO A 360 -30.34 -51.83 20.84
C PRO A 360 -29.56 -51.53 22.14
N PRO A 361 -28.94 -52.56 22.77
CA PRO A 361 -28.50 -52.52 24.17
C PRO A 361 -27.16 -51.78 24.40
N LYS A 362 -27.05 -51.27 25.63
CA LYS A 362 -25.97 -50.48 26.24
C LYS A 362 -24.62 -51.21 26.29
N PRO A 363 -23.48 -50.56 25.93
CA PRO A 363 -22.15 -50.99 26.34
C PRO A 363 -21.65 -50.26 27.60
N GLU A 364 -20.78 -50.96 28.35
CA GLU A 364 -20.12 -50.57 29.60
C GLU A 364 -18.97 -49.54 29.42
N PRO A 365 -18.56 -48.83 30.49
CA PRO A 365 -17.62 -47.72 30.43
C PRO A 365 -16.16 -48.16 30.52
N ASN A 366 -15.27 -47.52 29.74
CA ASN A 366 -13.82 -47.48 29.99
C ASN A 366 -13.19 -46.25 29.28
N PRO A 367 -11.97 -45.87 29.66
CA PRO A 367 -11.64 -44.78 30.57
C PRO A 367 -11.50 -43.42 29.86
N GLU A 368 -11.46 -42.39 30.70
CA GLU A 368 -11.34 -40.96 30.43
C GLU A 368 -10.29 -40.61 29.34
N PRO A 369 -10.64 -39.81 28.30
CA PRO A 369 -9.67 -39.27 27.36
C PRO A 369 -9.01 -38.00 27.93
N GLU A 370 -7.70 -37.88 27.78
CA GLU A 370 -6.92 -36.67 28.11
C GLU A 370 -7.55 -35.40 27.51
N GLU A 371 -7.60 -34.34 28.33
CA GLU A 371 -8.14 -33.03 27.95
C GLU A 371 -7.43 -32.44 26.71
N PRO A 372 -8.15 -31.69 25.84
CA PRO A 372 -7.52 -30.95 24.76
C PRO A 372 -6.59 -29.86 25.32
N ALA A 373 -5.35 -29.82 24.84
CA ALA A 373 -4.34 -28.83 25.24
C ALA A 373 -4.87 -27.39 25.16
N THR A 374 -4.74 -26.67 26.28
CA THR A 374 -5.20 -25.28 26.42
C THR A 374 -4.36 -24.32 25.56
N THR A 375 -4.84 -23.07 25.36
CA THR A 375 -4.02 -22.03 24.69
C THR A 375 -2.72 -21.78 25.46
N GLU A 376 -2.73 -21.89 26.78
CA GLU A 376 -1.50 -21.83 27.61
C GLU A 376 -0.54 -22.99 27.31
N ASP A 377 -1.04 -24.21 27.13
CA ASP A 377 -0.20 -25.35 26.75
C ASP A 377 0.42 -25.15 25.37
N LYS A 378 -0.32 -24.55 24.43
CA LYS A 378 0.20 -24.19 23.09
C LYS A 378 1.28 -23.11 23.18
N ILE A 379 1.10 -22.09 24.02
CA ILE A 379 2.12 -21.06 24.26
C ILE A 379 3.37 -21.70 24.85
N LYS A 380 3.24 -22.51 25.91
CA LYS A 380 4.36 -23.22 26.55
C LYS A 380 5.10 -24.11 25.54
N ALA A 381 4.37 -24.87 24.73
CA ALA A 381 4.94 -25.71 23.69
C ALA A 381 5.69 -24.89 22.62
N LYS A 382 5.16 -23.72 22.24
CA LYS A 382 5.81 -22.84 21.26
C LYS A 382 7.05 -22.15 21.83
N VAL A 383 7.01 -21.65 23.07
CA VAL A 383 8.18 -21.12 23.79
C VAL A 383 9.27 -22.19 23.85
N ALA A 384 8.93 -23.40 24.29
CA ALA A 384 9.88 -24.51 24.36
C ALA A 384 10.44 -24.88 22.98
N LYS A 385 9.60 -24.92 21.94
CA LYS A 385 10.03 -25.14 20.56
C LYS A 385 11.04 -24.08 20.12
N ILE A 386 10.74 -22.79 20.28
CA ILE A 386 11.62 -21.70 19.86
C ILE A 386 12.96 -21.77 20.61
N SER A 387 12.93 -22.01 21.92
CA SER A 387 14.14 -22.18 22.70
C SER A 387 14.98 -23.37 22.24
N ASN A 388 14.36 -24.50 21.91
CA ASN A 388 15.06 -25.69 21.42
C ASN A 388 15.60 -25.54 19.99
N ASP A 389 14.80 -24.94 19.10
CA ASP A 389 15.14 -24.83 17.67
C ASP A 389 16.22 -23.76 17.42
N TYR A 390 16.18 -22.66 18.18
CA TYR A 390 17.02 -21.48 17.92
C TYR A 390 17.98 -21.14 19.07
N GLY A 391 17.83 -21.74 20.26
CA GLY A 391 18.68 -21.41 21.41
C GLY A 391 18.42 -20.01 21.98
N VAL A 392 17.19 -19.52 21.89
CA VAL A 392 16.80 -18.19 22.38
C VAL A 392 15.86 -18.30 23.58
N THR A 393 15.83 -17.26 24.40
CA THR A 393 14.85 -17.15 25.50
C THR A 393 13.66 -16.34 25.04
N VAL A 394 12.44 -16.86 25.23
CA VAL A 394 11.20 -16.10 24.99
C VAL A 394 10.48 -15.90 26.31
N LEU A 395 10.21 -14.64 26.66
CA LEU A 395 9.48 -14.26 27.87
C LEU A 395 8.09 -13.73 27.49
N THR A 396 7.06 -14.24 28.16
CA THR A 396 5.64 -13.89 27.98
C THR A 396 4.97 -13.71 29.34
N GLY A 397 3.78 -13.09 29.38
CA GLY A 397 3.12 -12.78 30.66
C GLY A 397 4.01 -11.92 31.56
N ASP A 398 3.80 -11.99 32.87
CA ASP A 398 4.52 -11.16 33.86
C ASP A 398 6.05 -11.24 33.74
N SER A 399 6.59 -12.38 33.28
CA SER A 399 8.04 -12.57 33.09
C SER A 399 8.65 -11.69 31.99
N ALA A 400 7.84 -11.17 31.06
CA ALA A 400 8.30 -10.28 30.01
C ALA A 400 8.44 -8.82 30.46
N GLY A 401 7.88 -8.47 31.62
CA GLY A 401 7.85 -7.09 32.09
C GLY A 401 9.22 -6.52 32.43
N PHE A 402 9.45 -5.25 32.12
CA PHE A 402 10.72 -4.56 32.40
C PHE A 402 10.51 -3.04 32.47
N TYR A 403 11.49 -2.32 33.01
CA TYR A 403 11.48 -0.86 32.98
C TYR A 403 12.18 -0.38 31.71
N TRP A 404 11.48 0.43 30.92
CA TRP A 404 12.05 1.15 29.80
C TRP A 404 12.04 2.64 30.13
N THR A 405 13.23 3.25 30.18
CA THR A 405 13.41 4.58 30.77
C THR A 405 12.84 4.61 32.20
N ASP A 406 11.86 5.45 32.50
CA ASP A 406 11.18 5.54 33.80
C ASP A 406 9.77 4.90 33.80
N THR A 407 9.40 4.17 32.74
CA THR A 407 8.07 3.58 32.56
C THR A 407 8.12 2.06 32.63
N TYR A 408 7.25 1.45 33.44
CA TYR A 408 7.11 0.00 33.50
C TYR A 408 6.31 -0.51 32.29
N CYS A 409 6.95 -1.38 31.51
CA CYS A 409 6.36 -2.11 30.41
C CYS A 409 5.88 -3.47 30.93
N SER A 410 4.57 -3.70 31.00
CA SER A 410 3.99 -4.97 31.43
C SER A 410 4.04 -5.99 30.30
N GLY A 411 4.23 -7.27 30.65
CA GLY A 411 4.15 -8.35 29.68
C GLY A 411 2.75 -8.54 29.10
N GLU A 412 2.67 -9.13 27.90
CA GLU A 412 1.37 -9.51 27.30
C GLU A 412 0.74 -10.68 28.06
N THR A 413 -0.52 -10.52 28.48
CA THR A 413 -1.25 -11.49 29.30
C THR A 413 -2.43 -12.11 28.58
N ASP A 414 -2.87 -11.55 27.44
CA ASP A 414 -3.90 -12.17 26.59
C ASP A 414 -3.32 -13.40 25.88
N PRO A 415 -3.85 -14.63 26.13
CA PRO A 415 -3.27 -15.85 25.58
C PRO A 415 -3.33 -15.94 24.05
N GLU A 416 -4.38 -15.40 23.41
CA GLU A 416 -4.52 -15.45 21.95
C GLU A 416 -3.56 -14.48 21.25
N THR A 417 -3.41 -13.27 21.80
CA THR A 417 -2.41 -12.29 21.35
C THR A 417 -1.01 -12.84 21.56
N THR A 418 -0.72 -13.40 22.74
CA THR A 418 0.57 -14.05 23.04
C THR A 418 0.87 -15.14 22.03
N LEU A 419 -0.08 -16.05 21.76
CA LEU A 419 0.08 -17.16 20.81
C LEU A 419 0.28 -16.66 19.37
N THR A 420 -0.39 -15.58 18.98
CA THR A 420 -0.26 -14.95 17.66
C THR A 420 1.13 -14.35 17.47
N TRP A 421 1.60 -13.57 18.44
CA TRP A 421 2.91 -12.90 18.38
C TRP A 421 4.07 -13.90 18.48
N ILE A 422 3.99 -14.90 19.35
CA ILE A 422 5.04 -15.94 19.43
C ILE A 422 5.07 -16.81 18.16
N THR A 423 3.94 -16.97 17.47
CA THR A 423 3.90 -17.64 16.16
C THR A 423 4.62 -16.83 15.10
N MET A 424 4.42 -15.52 15.05
CA MET A 424 5.18 -14.63 14.17
C MET A 424 6.68 -14.68 14.49
N VAL A 425 7.08 -14.66 15.76
CA VAL A 425 8.49 -14.78 16.17
C VAL A 425 9.12 -16.08 15.63
N ASP A 426 8.46 -17.23 15.79
CA ASP A 426 8.94 -18.51 15.22
C ASP A 426 9.09 -18.45 13.70
N GLU A 427 8.09 -17.90 13.00
CA GLU A 427 8.12 -17.76 11.54
C GLU A 427 9.23 -16.83 11.04
N GLN A 428 9.56 -15.77 11.78
CA GLN A 428 10.66 -14.88 11.42
C GLN A 428 12.02 -15.49 11.74
N MET A 429 12.16 -16.15 12.89
CA MET A 429 13.40 -16.84 13.26
C MET A 429 13.73 -17.97 12.28
N ALA A 430 12.73 -18.66 11.74
CA ALA A 430 12.91 -19.69 10.72
C ALA A 430 13.56 -19.19 9.42
N ARG A 431 13.63 -17.87 9.17
CA ARG A 431 14.26 -17.27 7.99
C ARG A 431 15.77 -17.10 8.11
N TYR A 432 16.31 -17.30 9.31
CA TYR A 432 17.75 -17.25 9.59
C TYR A 432 18.34 -18.66 9.47
N PRO A 433 19.62 -18.80 9.07
CA PRO A 433 20.24 -20.11 8.95
C PRO A 433 20.31 -20.80 10.32
N LYS A 434 20.27 -22.14 10.31
CA LYS A 434 20.40 -22.92 11.55
C LYS A 434 21.71 -22.58 12.27
N GLY A 435 21.62 -22.28 13.56
CA GLY A 435 22.77 -21.86 14.38
C GLY A 435 23.01 -20.35 14.43
N PHE A 436 22.28 -19.53 13.67
CA PHE A 436 22.48 -18.08 13.63
C PHE A 436 22.39 -17.40 14.99
N PHE A 437 21.35 -17.72 15.77
CA PHE A 437 21.19 -17.15 17.10
C PHE A 437 22.13 -17.80 18.12
N THR A 438 22.57 -19.03 17.87
CA THR A 438 23.59 -19.71 18.68
C THR A 438 24.96 -19.05 18.53
N ASP A 439 25.30 -18.54 17.35
CA ASP A 439 26.54 -17.78 17.13
C ASP A 439 26.64 -16.56 18.07
N MET A 440 25.51 -15.98 18.48
CA MET A 440 25.50 -14.84 19.41
C MET A 440 25.71 -15.21 20.88
N GLN A 441 25.54 -16.49 21.24
CA GLN A 441 25.50 -16.96 22.63
C GLN A 441 26.82 -16.84 23.38
N ASP A 442 27.94 -16.69 22.67
CA ASP A 442 29.25 -16.50 23.29
C ASP A 442 29.48 -15.06 23.80
N ILE A 443 28.59 -14.12 23.45
CA ILE A 443 28.52 -12.77 24.01
C ILE A 443 27.27 -12.58 24.85
N THR A 444 26.11 -13.09 24.40
CA THR A 444 24.83 -12.81 25.06
C THR A 444 23.77 -13.87 24.80
N THR A 445 22.84 -14.05 25.74
CA THR A 445 21.62 -14.81 25.48
C THR A 445 20.59 -13.94 24.75
N VAL A 446 20.26 -14.30 23.50
CA VAL A 446 19.20 -13.63 22.74
C VAL A 446 17.86 -13.83 23.44
N THR A 447 17.26 -12.74 23.91
CA THR A 447 15.97 -12.77 24.62
C THR A 447 14.90 -11.99 23.87
N ILE A 448 13.72 -12.58 23.67
CA ILE A 448 12.55 -11.91 23.09
C ILE A 448 11.49 -11.73 24.18
N LYS A 449 11.07 -10.49 24.43
CA LYS A 449 10.04 -10.15 25.41
C LYS A 449 8.76 -9.71 24.65
N LEU A 450 7.62 -10.32 24.95
CA LEU A 450 6.31 -9.86 24.45
C LEU A 450 5.66 -8.97 25.51
N VAL A 451 5.53 -7.67 25.22
CA VAL A 451 5.02 -6.67 26.17
C VAL A 451 3.77 -5.99 25.66
N HIS A 452 2.82 -5.75 26.55
CA HIS A 452 1.54 -5.12 26.20
C HIS A 452 1.69 -3.63 25.88
N ASN A 453 2.61 -2.94 26.54
CA ASN A 453 2.86 -1.52 26.35
C ASN A 453 4.36 -1.24 26.26
N LEU A 454 4.69 -0.21 25.48
CA LEU A 454 6.06 0.28 25.37
C LEU A 454 6.02 1.78 25.08
N ASP A 455 6.07 2.55 26.16
CA ASP A 455 5.97 4.01 26.13
C ASP A 455 7.24 4.62 26.74
N ALA A 456 7.80 5.65 26.08
CA ALA A 456 8.89 6.45 26.64
C ALA A 456 8.53 7.93 26.60
N GLY A 457 8.09 8.48 27.73
CA GLY A 457 7.99 9.93 27.95
C GLY A 457 7.19 10.74 26.92
N GLY A 458 6.19 10.14 26.25
CA GLY A 458 5.31 10.85 25.29
C GLY A 458 5.07 10.19 23.93
N GLY A 459 5.62 8.99 23.67
CA GLY A 459 5.36 8.22 22.44
C GLY A 459 5.33 6.71 22.68
N SER A 460 4.52 6.00 21.88
CA SER A 460 4.39 4.54 21.89
C SER A 460 5.24 3.93 20.76
N PHE A 461 6.06 2.94 21.08
CA PHE A 461 6.99 2.32 20.14
C PHE A 461 6.54 0.90 19.78
N ALA A 462 6.82 0.46 18.56
CA ALA A 462 6.44 -0.88 18.08
C ALA A 462 7.34 -1.99 18.64
N GLY A 463 8.60 -1.68 18.89
CA GLY A 463 9.57 -2.55 19.54
C GLY A 463 10.77 -1.74 20.00
N VAL A 464 11.62 -2.35 20.81
CA VAL A 464 12.94 -1.81 21.16
C VAL A 464 13.94 -2.94 21.32
N THR A 465 15.19 -2.64 21.00
CA THR A 465 16.35 -3.47 21.31
C THR A 465 17.13 -2.81 22.41
N SER A 466 17.48 -3.60 23.42
CA SER A 466 18.28 -3.12 24.54
C SER A 466 19.46 -4.03 24.80
N ARG A 467 20.53 -3.41 25.28
CA ARG A 467 21.63 -4.06 25.95
C ARG A 467 21.53 -3.68 27.42
N GLU A 468 20.95 -4.54 28.24
CA GLU A 468 20.80 -4.29 29.67
C GLU A 468 22.15 -4.42 30.39
N TYR A 469 22.32 -3.66 31.48
CA TYR A 469 23.48 -3.73 32.38
C TYR A 469 23.63 -5.16 32.94
N GLY A 470 24.64 -5.92 32.47
CA GLY A 470 24.93 -7.28 32.96
C GLY A 470 24.84 -8.42 31.93
N ASP A 471 25.11 -8.15 30.65
CA ASP A 471 25.35 -9.13 29.56
C ASP A 471 24.11 -9.74 28.86
N GLN A 472 22.90 -9.25 29.13
CA GLN A 472 21.69 -9.70 28.41
C GLN A 472 21.24 -8.68 27.36
N MET A 473 21.19 -9.12 26.10
CA MET A 473 20.60 -8.37 25.00
C MET A 473 19.20 -8.91 24.72
N PHE A 474 18.23 -8.01 24.59
CA PHE A 474 16.85 -8.40 24.31
C PHE A 474 16.17 -7.50 23.31
N ILE A 475 15.17 -8.08 22.66
CA ILE A 475 14.17 -7.38 21.85
C ILE A 475 12.86 -7.43 22.62
N ALA A 476 12.24 -6.29 22.85
CA ALA A 476 10.87 -6.22 23.34
C ALA A 476 9.94 -5.81 22.19
N LEU A 477 8.88 -6.59 21.98
CA LEU A 477 7.86 -6.34 20.97
C LEU A 477 6.58 -5.87 21.63
N ASN A 478 6.06 -4.72 21.19
CA ASN A 478 4.84 -4.15 21.73
C ASN A 478 3.60 -4.78 21.06
N THR A 479 2.92 -5.65 21.81
CA THR A 479 1.79 -6.45 21.32
C THR A 479 0.49 -5.67 21.16
N SER A 480 0.38 -4.47 21.74
CA SER A 480 -0.76 -3.56 21.52
C SER A 480 -0.72 -2.85 20.17
N GLN A 481 0.43 -2.89 19.47
CA GLN A 481 0.61 -2.26 18.16
C GLN A 481 0.06 -3.15 17.04
N SER A 482 -0.14 -2.55 15.85
CA SER A 482 -0.68 -3.26 14.69
C SER A 482 0.17 -4.49 14.33
N PHE A 483 -0.46 -5.67 14.37
CA PHE A 483 0.19 -6.93 13.98
C PHE A 483 0.63 -6.94 12.50
N LEU A 484 0.05 -6.09 11.64
CA LEU A 484 0.36 -5.99 10.20
C LEU A 484 1.83 -5.65 9.89
N LEU A 485 2.54 -5.02 10.82
CA LEU A 485 3.95 -4.64 10.65
C LEU A 485 4.87 -5.36 11.64
N SER A 486 4.35 -6.36 12.37
CA SER A 486 5.07 -7.03 13.46
C SER A 486 6.34 -7.76 13.00
N ASP A 487 6.33 -8.28 11.77
CA ASP A 487 7.45 -8.94 11.13
C ASP A 487 8.57 -7.95 10.75
N ARG A 488 8.18 -6.77 10.24
CA ARG A 488 9.08 -5.63 9.98
C ARG A 488 9.72 -5.15 11.28
N THR A 489 8.92 -4.96 12.33
CA THR A 489 9.41 -4.56 13.66
C THR A 489 10.40 -5.58 14.20
N PHE A 490 10.07 -6.87 14.16
CA PHE A 490 10.98 -7.92 14.64
C PHE A 490 12.35 -7.88 13.96
N ASN A 491 12.39 -7.76 12.62
CA ASN A 491 13.66 -7.76 11.90
C ASN A 491 14.42 -6.43 12.01
N HIS A 492 13.71 -5.33 12.21
CA HIS A 492 14.31 -4.04 12.51
C HIS A 492 15.06 -4.11 13.84
N GLU A 493 14.40 -4.59 14.90
CA GLU A 493 15.03 -4.79 16.19
C GLU A 493 16.13 -5.86 16.15
N MET A 494 15.93 -6.94 15.39
CA MET A 494 16.96 -7.97 15.20
C MET A 494 18.23 -7.40 14.55
N MET A 495 18.12 -6.44 13.63
CA MET A 495 19.31 -5.81 13.06
C MET A 495 20.10 -5.01 14.10
N HIS A 496 19.43 -4.31 15.01
CA HIS A 496 20.10 -3.64 16.13
C HIS A 496 20.82 -4.65 17.03
N LEU A 497 20.20 -5.82 17.27
CA LEU A 497 20.81 -6.91 18.03
C LEU A 497 22.06 -7.48 17.33
N ILE A 498 21.97 -7.75 16.03
CA ILE A 498 23.10 -8.18 15.18
C ILE A 498 24.23 -7.17 15.24
N GLU A 499 23.91 -5.88 15.18
CA GLU A 499 24.90 -4.80 15.22
C GLU A 499 25.65 -4.76 16.56
N TYR A 500 24.94 -4.89 17.69
CA TYR A 500 25.58 -4.96 19.01
C TYR A 500 26.51 -6.17 19.15
N TYR A 501 26.14 -7.33 18.59
CA TYR A 501 27.00 -8.51 18.58
C TYR A 501 28.26 -8.27 17.74
N ILE A 502 28.13 -7.74 16.52
CA ILE A 502 29.27 -7.42 15.65
C ILE A 502 30.20 -6.40 16.33
N GLU A 503 29.63 -5.36 16.94
CA GLU A 503 30.37 -4.35 17.68
C GLU A 503 31.15 -4.95 18.86
N ALA A 504 30.53 -5.87 19.62
CA ALA A 504 31.22 -6.57 20.72
C ALA A 504 32.37 -7.47 20.23
N LYS A 505 32.29 -7.99 19.00
CA LYS A 505 33.36 -8.79 18.37
C LYS A 505 34.40 -7.97 17.62
N SER A 506 34.15 -6.69 17.35
CA SER A 506 35.01 -5.84 16.54
C SER A 506 36.07 -5.09 17.36
N TRP A 507 36.62 -5.71 18.40
CA TRP A 507 37.70 -5.11 19.18
C TRP A 507 38.94 -4.90 18.30
N ASN A 508 39.36 -3.65 18.17
CA ASN A 508 40.58 -3.28 17.47
C ASN A 508 41.70 -3.02 18.50
N ALA A 509 42.66 -3.94 18.58
CA ALA A 509 43.77 -3.85 19.53
C ALA A 509 44.69 -2.63 19.30
N SER A 510 44.76 -2.11 18.07
CA SER A 510 45.61 -0.97 17.72
C SER A 510 44.99 0.36 18.12
N THR A 511 43.66 0.51 18.00
CA THR A 511 42.95 1.73 18.41
C THR A 511 42.38 1.64 19.82
N GLN A 512 42.41 0.45 20.44
CA GLN A 512 41.81 0.14 21.74
C GLN A 512 40.31 0.49 21.79
N GLN A 513 39.63 0.33 20.67
CA GLN A 513 38.22 0.68 20.50
C GLN A 513 37.47 -0.45 19.80
N TYR A 514 36.18 -0.56 20.10
CA TYR A 514 35.26 -1.37 19.30
C TYR A 514 34.87 -0.58 18.05
N GLU A 515 35.28 -1.09 16.89
CA GLU A 515 35.06 -0.42 15.61
C GLU A 515 34.18 -1.30 14.72
N SER A 516 32.86 -1.15 14.84
CA SER A 516 31.93 -1.94 14.03
C SER A 516 32.15 -1.66 12.53
N PRO A 517 32.49 -2.68 11.71
CA PRO A 517 32.68 -2.51 10.28
C PRO A 517 31.41 -2.08 9.55
N LEU A 518 30.24 -2.26 10.17
CA LEU A 518 28.96 -1.76 9.68
C LEU A 518 28.93 -0.23 9.52
N LYS A 519 29.78 0.53 10.24
CA LYS A 519 29.91 1.98 10.06
C LYS A 519 30.38 2.39 8.66
N ALA A 520 30.98 1.48 7.89
CA ALA A 520 31.33 1.74 6.49
C ALA A 520 30.10 2.12 5.63
N THR A 521 28.89 1.74 6.05
CA THR A 521 27.63 2.18 5.41
C THR A 521 27.43 3.70 5.47
N GLU A 522 27.96 4.38 6.49
CA GLU A 522 27.81 5.82 6.71
C GLU A 522 28.71 6.64 5.77
N ALA A 523 29.75 6.02 5.20
CA ALA A 523 30.56 6.64 4.16
C ALA A 523 29.79 6.79 2.83
N ILE A 524 28.66 6.07 2.68
CA ILE A 524 27.77 6.15 1.52
C ILE A 524 26.70 7.21 1.82
N LYS A 525 27.09 8.48 1.69
CA LYS A 525 26.26 9.67 1.99
C LYS A 525 25.84 10.45 0.72
N PRO A 526 24.73 11.20 0.76
CA PRO A 526 24.33 12.08 -0.34
C PRO A 526 25.31 13.25 -0.52
N ASP A 527 25.46 13.73 -1.76
CA ASP A 527 26.37 14.82 -2.12
C ASP A 527 25.86 16.22 -1.66
N ALA A 528 24.57 16.33 -1.31
CA ALA A 528 23.94 17.54 -0.75
C ALA A 528 22.82 17.16 0.24
N GLU A 529 22.52 18.04 1.21
CA GLU A 529 21.30 17.95 2.04
C GLU A 529 20.08 18.30 1.16
N VAL A 530 19.22 17.31 0.88
CA VAL A 530 18.01 17.44 0.08
C VAL A 530 16.82 16.85 0.85
N ASN A 531 16.12 17.71 1.60
CA ASN A 531 14.90 17.36 2.33
C ASN A 531 13.73 16.99 1.39
N SER A 532 13.58 15.73 1.00
CA SER A 532 12.30 15.21 0.49
C SER A 532 11.80 13.97 1.25
N THR A 533 10.48 13.76 1.15
CA THR A 533 9.67 12.82 1.94
C THR A 533 9.20 11.61 1.13
N ASN A 534 9.71 11.43 -0.10
CA ASN A 534 9.31 10.34 -0.98
C ASN A 534 9.97 9.00 -0.57
N ASN A 535 9.15 7.96 -0.36
CA ASN A 535 9.61 6.63 0.06
C ASN A 535 9.48 5.56 -1.05
N ASP A 536 9.05 5.93 -2.28
CA ASP A 536 8.85 4.97 -3.37
C ASP A 536 9.62 5.33 -4.65
N TYR A 537 10.74 4.63 -4.85
CA TYR A 537 11.69 4.86 -5.95
C TYR A 537 11.26 4.27 -7.30
N THR A 538 11.40 5.07 -8.36
CA THR A 538 11.53 4.60 -9.74
C THR A 538 12.94 4.84 -10.30
N THR A 539 13.32 4.15 -11.38
CA THR A 539 14.56 4.43 -12.13
C THR A 539 14.64 5.88 -12.63
N SER A 540 13.48 6.54 -12.84
CA SER A 540 13.42 7.93 -13.26
C SER A 540 13.70 8.92 -12.13
N ASP A 541 13.38 8.59 -10.88
CA ASP A 541 13.70 9.44 -9.72
C ASP A 541 15.18 9.31 -9.36
N TYR A 542 15.73 8.11 -9.60
CA TYR A 542 17.13 7.80 -9.39
C TYR A 542 18.08 8.56 -10.37
N ASN A 543 17.67 8.83 -11.60
CA ASN A 543 18.52 9.60 -12.53
C ASN A 543 18.54 11.12 -12.27
N ARG A 544 17.84 11.61 -11.23
CA ARG A 544 17.76 13.05 -10.88
C ARG A 544 18.70 13.49 -9.75
N GLY A 545 19.50 12.59 -9.17
CA GLY A 545 20.47 12.91 -8.10
C GLY A 545 19.82 13.38 -6.79
N CYS A 546 18.75 12.71 -6.36
CA CYS A 546 17.98 13.08 -5.17
C CYS A 546 18.42 12.25 -3.93
N GLU A 547 18.38 12.87 -2.74
CA GLU A 547 18.87 12.29 -1.46
C GLU A 547 18.22 10.94 -1.12
N GLU A 548 17.01 10.72 -1.60
CA GLU A 548 16.21 9.54 -1.34
C GLU A 548 16.93 8.27 -1.85
N GLN A 549 17.83 8.36 -2.84
CA GLN A 549 18.61 7.20 -3.33
C GLN A 549 19.49 6.52 -2.29
N TYR A 550 19.72 7.18 -1.15
CA TYR A 550 20.58 6.73 -0.07
C TYR A 550 19.81 6.08 1.08
N TYR A 551 18.50 6.32 1.21
CA TYR A 551 17.72 5.90 2.37
C TYR A 551 16.45 5.16 1.95
N ILE A 552 16.15 4.03 2.58
CA ILE A 552 15.00 3.21 2.18
C ILE A 552 13.65 3.78 2.66
N SER A 553 13.68 4.65 3.67
CA SER A 553 12.50 5.30 4.25
C SER A 553 12.89 6.64 4.87
N ALA A 554 11.90 7.48 5.18
CA ALA A 554 12.13 8.68 6.00
C ALA A 554 12.70 8.35 7.40
N TYR A 555 12.36 7.20 7.97
CA TYR A 555 12.85 6.79 9.30
C TYR A 555 14.34 6.41 9.28
N ALA A 556 14.80 5.80 8.18
CA ALA A 556 16.22 5.50 7.95
C ALA A 556 17.13 6.75 8.02
N LYS A 557 16.58 7.95 7.84
CA LYS A 557 17.35 9.21 7.88
C LYS A 557 17.75 9.65 9.29
N THR A 558 17.14 9.08 10.33
CA THR A 558 17.31 9.54 11.71
C THR A 558 18.74 9.38 12.21
N ASN A 559 19.38 8.23 11.98
CA ASN A 559 20.79 7.99 12.20
C ASN A 559 21.28 6.73 11.45
N GLY A 560 22.59 6.49 11.44
CA GLY A 560 23.19 5.36 10.73
C GLY A 560 22.76 3.97 11.20
N ARG A 561 22.37 3.80 12.48
CA ARG A 561 21.83 2.51 12.98
C ARG A 561 20.45 2.25 12.41
N GLU A 562 19.57 3.25 12.46
CA GLU A 562 18.22 3.14 11.89
C GLU A 562 18.25 2.94 10.37
N ASP A 563 19.21 3.56 9.68
CA ASP A 563 19.42 3.32 8.24
C ASP A 563 19.72 1.84 7.94
N ARG A 564 20.64 1.24 8.71
CA ARG A 564 20.99 -0.18 8.56
C ARG A 564 19.83 -1.09 8.94
N ALA A 565 19.13 -0.80 10.04
CA ALA A 565 17.97 -1.56 10.48
C ALA A 565 16.84 -1.56 9.45
N GLU A 566 16.50 -0.39 8.90
CA GLU A 566 15.51 -0.25 7.85
C GLU A 566 15.96 -0.93 6.54
N THR A 567 17.24 -0.79 6.15
CA THR A 567 17.80 -1.40 4.94
C THR A 567 17.81 -2.93 5.02
N PHE A 568 18.27 -3.49 6.14
CA PHE A 568 18.25 -4.93 6.39
C PHE A 568 16.82 -5.49 6.36
N THR A 569 15.92 -4.83 7.09
CA THR A 569 14.51 -5.24 7.16
C THR A 569 13.85 -5.21 5.79
N ASP A 570 14.13 -4.19 4.99
CA ASP A 570 13.60 -4.11 3.64
C ASP A 570 14.02 -5.33 2.79
N TYR A 571 15.29 -5.73 2.82
CA TYR A 571 15.75 -6.91 2.08
C TYR A 571 15.18 -8.22 2.61
N MET A 572 14.92 -8.33 3.92
CA MET A 572 14.28 -9.49 4.54
C MET A 572 12.86 -9.76 4.03
N PHE A 573 12.13 -8.72 3.61
CA PHE A 573 10.71 -8.83 3.26
C PHE A 573 10.34 -8.42 1.85
N ARG A 574 11.24 -7.73 1.14
CA ARG A 574 10.92 -7.15 -0.15
C ARG A 574 10.44 -8.24 -1.13
N ALA A 575 9.19 -8.09 -1.56
CA ALA A 575 8.51 -9.06 -2.41
C ALA A 575 8.97 -9.02 -3.88
N TYR A 576 9.58 -7.93 -4.33
CA TYR A 576 10.05 -7.76 -5.71
C TYR A 576 11.36 -6.96 -5.77
N LYS A 577 12.25 -7.34 -6.69
CA LYS A 577 13.49 -6.60 -6.97
C LYS A 577 13.12 -5.23 -7.57
N LYS A 578 13.52 -4.13 -6.94
CA LYS A 578 13.45 -2.79 -7.54
C LYS A 578 14.60 -2.61 -8.52
N ASP A 579 14.40 -1.81 -9.57
CA ASP A 579 15.39 -1.60 -10.64
C ASP A 579 16.76 -1.15 -10.09
N TYR A 580 16.76 -0.30 -9.06
CA TYR A 580 17.97 0.20 -8.42
C TYR A 580 18.79 -0.91 -7.74
N MET A 581 18.18 -2.06 -7.43
CA MET A 581 18.84 -3.21 -6.79
C MET A 581 19.64 -4.08 -7.77
N ILE A 582 19.48 -3.85 -9.08
CA ILE A 582 20.23 -4.57 -10.13
C ILE A 582 21.62 -3.94 -10.31
N ARG A 583 21.85 -2.75 -9.73
CA ARG A 583 23.07 -1.97 -9.91
C ARG A 583 23.95 -2.00 -8.67
N ALA A 584 25.05 -2.75 -8.75
CA ALA A 584 26.06 -2.82 -7.69
C ALA A 584 26.70 -1.46 -7.36
N ASP A 585 26.63 -0.50 -8.27
CA ASP A 585 27.22 0.82 -8.09
C ASP A 585 26.32 1.80 -7.30
N TYR A 586 25.10 1.41 -6.95
CA TYR A 586 24.12 2.27 -6.26
C TYR A 586 24.24 2.24 -4.71
N PRO A 587 23.91 3.33 -3.99
CA PRO A 587 24.05 3.44 -2.54
C PRO A 587 23.35 2.35 -1.73
N ILE A 588 22.05 2.12 -1.92
CA ILE A 588 21.30 1.13 -1.12
C ILE A 588 21.85 -0.30 -1.32
N PRO A 589 22.09 -0.80 -2.55
CA PRO A 589 22.75 -2.09 -2.74
C PRO A 589 24.16 -2.17 -2.15
N LYS A 590 24.95 -1.09 -2.22
CA LYS A 590 26.27 -1.04 -1.57
C LYS A 590 26.17 -1.15 -0.05
N LYS A 591 25.24 -0.42 0.57
CA LYS A 591 24.98 -0.51 2.02
C LYS A 591 24.56 -1.93 2.40
N GLN A 592 23.65 -2.54 1.62
CA GLN A 592 23.22 -3.91 1.87
C GLN A 592 24.36 -4.91 1.69
N GLN A 593 25.22 -4.74 0.68
CA GLN A 593 26.39 -5.60 0.49
C GLN A 593 27.30 -5.55 1.72
N ILE A 594 27.60 -4.35 2.24
CA ILE A 594 28.38 -4.18 3.47
C ILE A 594 27.71 -4.91 4.65
N ILE A 595 26.40 -4.77 4.82
CA ILE A 595 25.65 -5.45 5.89
C ILE A 595 25.77 -6.98 5.75
N ALA A 596 25.52 -7.51 4.54
CA ALA A 596 25.61 -8.95 4.27
C ALA A 596 27.03 -9.51 4.48
N ASP A 597 28.04 -8.80 4.00
CA ASP A 597 29.45 -9.18 4.15
C ASP A 597 29.86 -9.18 5.64
N CYS A 598 29.44 -8.17 6.40
CA CYS A 598 29.67 -8.13 7.84
C CYS A 598 28.97 -9.29 8.55
N ILE A 599 27.71 -9.60 8.21
CA ILE A 599 27.02 -10.74 8.81
C ILE A 599 27.76 -12.04 8.47
N ARG A 600 28.17 -12.27 7.23
CA ARG A 600 28.95 -13.46 6.87
C ARG A 600 30.30 -13.53 7.57
N GLN A 601 30.95 -12.39 7.81
CA GLN A 601 32.25 -12.35 8.48
C GLN A 601 32.14 -12.74 9.96
N TYR A 602 31.07 -12.34 10.65
CA TYR A 602 30.94 -12.49 12.10
C TYR A 602 30.00 -13.63 12.55
N PHE A 603 29.21 -14.20 11.63
CA PHE A 603 28.30 -15.32 11.90
C PHE A 603 28.73 -16.55 11.09
N PRO A 604 29.43 -17.52 11.72
CA PRO A 604 29.82 -18.77 11.06
C PRO A 604 28.67 -19.51 10.40
N SER A 605 27.48 -19.52 11.02
CA SER A 605 26.28 -20.14 10.44
C SER A 605 25.87 -19.48 9.11
N ALA A 606 25.96 -18.16 9.00
CA ALA A 606 25.70 -17.42 7.76
C ALA A 606 26.82 -17.63 6.74
N ALA A 607 28.09 -17.60 7.17
CA ALA A 607 29.26 -17.84 6.32
C ALA A 607 29.18 -19.20 5.60
N SER A 608 28.65 -20.21 6.29
CA SER A 608 28.51 -21.58 5.78
C SER A 608 27.45 -21.75 4.68
N GLN A 609 26.52 -20.79 4.53
CA GLN A 609 25.48 -20.87 3.52
C GLN A 609 26.00 -20.48 2.14
N PRO A 610 25.46 -21.04 1.03
CA PRO A 610 25.80 -20.60 -0.31
C PRO A 610 25.64 -19.08 -0.50
N ALA A 611 26.51 -18.44 -1.27
CA ALA A 611 26.39 -17.01 -1.57
C ALA A 611 25.03 -16.68 -2.21
N GLY A 612 24.35 -15.64 -1.73
CA GLY A 612 23.03 -15.22 -2.24
C GLY A 612 21.85 -16.05 -1.75
N SER A 613 22.08 -17.09 -0.93
CA SER A 613 21.00 -17.95 -0.41
C SER A 613 20.29 -17.39 0.82
N LEU A 614 20.90 -16.42 1.50
CA LEU A 614 20.34 -15.81 2.71
C LEU A 614 19.27 -14.78 2.34
N SER A 615 18.23 -14.67 3.18
CA SER A 615 17.07 -13.80 2.93
C SER A 615 17.48 -12.34 2.65
N TRP A 616 18.46 -11.83 3.39
CA TRP A 616 19.00 -10.48 3.23
C TRP A 616 19.96 -10.30 2.04
N GLU A 617 20.27 -11.37 1.30
CA GLU A 617 21.16 -11.35 0.12
C GLU A 617 20.42 -11.56 -1.19
N LYS A 618 19.17 -12.03 -1.12
CA LYS A 618 18.36 -12.46 -2.27
C LYS A 618 18.36 -11.50 -3.45
N TRP A 619 18.47 -10.21 -3.18
CA TRP A 619 18.37 -9.15 -4.18
C TRP A 619 19.69 -8.44 -4.48
N LEU A 620 20.80 -8.86 -3.86
CA LEU A 620 22.11 -8.34 -4.18
C LEU A 620 22.43 -8.61 -5.68
N PRO A 621 23.10 -7.66 -6.35
CA PRO A 621 23.38 -7.72 -7.78
C PRO A 621 24.42 -8.75 -8.19
#